data_AF-A0A2E8JVZ4-F1
#
_entry.id   AF-A0A2E8JVZ4-F1
#
_cell.length_a   1.000
_cell.length_b   1.000
_cell.length_c   1.000
_cell.angle_alpha   90.00
_cell.angle_beta   90.00
_cell.angle_gamma   90.00
#
_symmetry.space_group_name_H-M   'P 1'
#
loop_
_entity.id
_entity.type
_entity.pdbx_description
1 polymer ?
#
loop_
_entity_poly.entity_id
_entity_poly.type
_entity_poly.pdbx_seq_one_letter_code
_entity_poly.pdbx_strand_id
1 'polypeptide(L)'
;MSKAYDLCHQRRIMAGDVRDGERIPRRPLPEFEEVNSFAEALQRDGFMGTALGDKNQYGPVAMMVLLLIVAAITGTILRLLRNL
;
A
#
# COMPACT_ATOMS: atom_id res chain seq x y z
N MET A 1 -34.47 10.42 5.28
CA MET A 1 -35.22 9.67 4.24
C MET A 1 -34.21 8.79 3.52
N SER A 2 -34.16 7.49 3.84
CA SER A 2 -33.18 6.55 3.28
C SER A 2 -33.58 6.17 1.84
N LYS A 3 -32.62 6.21 0.91
CA LYS A 3 -32.80 5.92 -0.52
C LYS A 3 -32.46 4.45 -0.79
N ALA A 4 -32.99 3.90 -1.89
CA ALA A 4 -32.79 2.49 -2.26
C ALA A 4 -31.33 2.09 -2.55
N TYR A 5 -30.43 3.07 -2.76
CA TYR A 5 -28.99 2.85 -2.92
C TYR A 5 -28.19 3.07 -1.64
N ASP A 6 -28.85 3.44 -0.54
CA ASP A 6 -28.14 3.53 0.74
C ASP A 6 -27.71 2.11 1.10
N LEU A 7 -26.40 1.89 1.14
CA LEU A 7 -25.83 0.62 1.54
C LEU A 7 -26.41 0.27 2.91
N CYS A 8 -27.04 -0.90 3.02
CA CYS A 8 -27.47 -1.43 4.30
C CYS A 8 -26.26 -1.32 5.24
N HIS A 9 -26.46 -0.64 6.36
CA HIS A 9 -25.40 -0.18 7.25
C HIS A 9 -24.71 -1.42 7.83
N GLN A 10 -23.71 -1.93 7.10
CA GLN A 10 -22.98 -3.14 7.43
C GLN A 10 -22.01 -2.77 8.56
N ARG A 11 -22.56 -2.53 9.77
CA ARG A 11 -21.84 -2.16 11.00
C ARG A 11 -20.77 -3.17 11.42
N ARG A 12 -20.67 -4.31 10.74
CA ARG A 12 -19.66 -5.34 11.02
C ARG A 12 -18.29 -5.10 10.38
N ILE A 13 -18.16 -4.25 9.35
CA ILE A 13 -16.89 -4.09 8.60
C ILE A 13 -16.41 -2.63 8.57
N MET A 14 -17.21 -1.69 9.08
CA MET A 14 -16.93 -0.26 9.02
C MET A 14 -16.61 0.29 10.41
N ALA A 15 -15.69 1.24 10.49
CA ALA A 15 -15.26 1.89 11.72
C ALA A 15 -16.10 3.12 12.02
N GLY A 16 -16.65 3.14 13.24
CA GLY A 16 -17.33 4.29 13.83
C GLY A 16 -18.71 4.60 13.24
N ASP A 17 -19.32 5.65 13.79
CA ASP A 17 -20.55 6.23 13.26
C ASP A 17 -20.25 7.09 12.02
N VAL A 18 -21.21 7.15 11.10
CA VAL A 18 -21.09 7.98 9.90
C VAL A 18 -21.12 9.45 10.31
N ARG A 19 -20.07 10.20 9.96
CA ARG A 19 -19.99 11.63 10.26
C ARG A 19 -21.05 12.39 9.47
N ASP A 20 -21.55 13.50 10.01
CA ASP A 20 -22.52 14.35 9.31
C ASP A 20 -21.99 14.75 7.93
N GLY A 21 -22.77 14.45 6.89
CA GLY A 21 -22.42 14.70 5.49
C GLY A 21 -21.68 13.56 4.78
N GLU A 22 -21.22 12.52 5.49
CA GLU A 22 -20.70 11.30 4.86
C GLU A 22 -21.87 10.36 4.50
N ARG A 23 -21.86 9.80 3.29
CA ARG A 23 -22.83 8.76 2.86
C ARG A 23 -22.31 7.34 3.10
N ILE A 24 -21.00 7.17 3.19
CA ILE A 24 -20.33 5.88 3.26
C ILE A 24 -19.55 5.83 4.58
N PRO A 25 -19.84 4.86 5.46
CA PRO A 25 -19.04 4.64 6.66
C PRO A 25 -17.57 4.33 6.29
N ARG A 26 -16.61 4.86 7.05
CA ARG A 26 -15.19 4.58 6.81
C ARG A 26 -14.86 3.14 7.19
N ARG A 27 -13.97 2.47 6.45
CA ARG A 27 -13.36 1.22 6.92
C ARG A 27 -12.39 1.55 8.06
N PRO A 28 -12.21 0.68 9.08
CA PRO A 28 -11.08 0.81 9.99
C PRO A 28 -9.77 0.89 9.19
N LEU A 29 -8.83 1.72 9.67
CA LEU A 29 -7.49 1.70 9.09
C LEU A 29 -6.89 0.29 9.23
N PRO A 30 -6.21 -0.22 8.18
CA PRO A 30 -5.43 -1.44 8.32
C PRO A 30 -4.37 -1.29 9.42
N GLU A 31 -4.06 -2.38 10.10
CA GLU A 31 -2.95 -2.42 11.04
C GLU A 31 -1.63 -2.41 10.25
N PHE A 32 -0.80 -1.40 10.50
CA PHE A 32 0.59 -1.36 10.06
C PHE A 32 1.44 -0.92 11.25
N GLU A 33 2.69 -1.37 11.29
CA GLU A 33 3.60 -0.96 12.37
C GLU A 33 4.48 0.20 11.91
N GLU A 34 4.40 1.32 12.61
CA GLU A 34 5.27 2.47 12.37
C GLU A 34 6.74 2.13 12.65
N VAL A 35 7.63 2.74 11.86
CA VAL A 35 9.09 2.62 11.99
C VAL A 35 9.74 3.98 11.80
N ASN A 36 10.82 4.22 12.53
CA ASN A 36 11.46 5.53 12.59
C ASN A 36 12.28 5.84 11.32
N SER A 37 12.72 4.80 10.59
CA SER A 37 13.52 4.98 9.38
C SER A 37 13.25 3.94 8.29
N PHE A 38 13.60 4.27 7.05
CA PHE A 38 13.50 3.34 5.92
C PHE A 38 14.41 2.12 6.08
N ALA A 39 15.61 2.32 6.63
CA ALA A 39 16.56 1.23 6.89
C ALA A 39 16.00 0.24 7.92
N GLU A 40 15.36 0.75 8.97
CA GLU A 40 14.67 -0.05 9.98
C GLU A 40 13.49 -0.82 9.36
N ALA A 41 12.70 -0.18 8.49
CA ALA A 41 11.62 -0.82 7.72
C ALA A 41 12.13 -2.06 6.94
N LEU A 42 13.25 -1.89 6.24
CA LEU A 42 13.90 -2.94 5.48
C LEU A 42 14.43 -4.09 6.35
N GLN A 43 14.98 -3.77 7.53
CA GLN A 43 15.52 -4.77 8.45
C GLN A 43 14.40 -5.58 9.12
N ARG A 44 13.32 -4.91 9.54
CA ARG A 44 12.20 -5.55 10.26
C ARG A 44 11.25 -6.29 9.33
N ASP A 45 10.80 -5.63 8.26
CA ASP A 45 9.69 -6.12 7.42
C ASP A 45 10.18 -6.70 6.09
N GLY A 46 11.47 -6.53 5.78
CA GLY A 46 12.08 -6.94 4.53
C GLY A 46 11.70 -6.02 3.35
N PHE A 47 12.45 -6.14 2.25
CA PHE A 47 12.20 -5.34 1.06
C PHE A 47 10.82 -5.63 0.44
N MET A 48 10.43 -6.90 0.34
CA MET A 48 9.14 -7.27 -0.26
C MET A 48 7.95 -6.97 0.66
N GLY A 49 8.12 -7.13 1.98
CA GLY A 49 7.10 -6.78 2.97
C GLY A 49 6.87 -5.27 3.05
N THR A 50 7.94 -4.47 2.88
CA THR A 50 7.83 -3.01 2.77
C THR A 50 7.25 -2.59 1.41
N ALA A 51 7.76 -3.12 0.29
CA ALA A 51 7.39 -2.67 -1.05
C ALA A 51 6.01 -3.12 -1.53
N LEU A 52 5.60 -4.36 -1.24
CA LEU A 52 4.34 -4.92 -1.73
C LEU A 52 3.35 -5.24 -0.61
N GLY A 53 3.85 -5.54 0.58
CA GLY A 53 3.04 -5.96 1.72
C GLY A 53 2.46 -4.80 2.54
N ASP A 54 2.85 -3.56 2.25
CA ASP A 54 2.42 -2.34 2.96
C ASP A 54 2.49 -2.47 4.49
N LYS A 55 3.47 -3.22 5.01
CA LYS A 55 3.60 -3.54 6.44
C LYS A 55 3.96 -2.33 7.31
N ASN A 56 4.44 -1.27 6.67
CA ASN A 56 4.87 -0.03 7.30
C ASN A 56 4.70 1.14 6.32
N GLN A 57 4.91 2.37 6.82
CA GLN A 57 4.71 3.62 6.08
C GLN A 57 5.62 3.86 4.87
N TYR A 58 6.66 3.04 4.66
CA TYR A 58 7.66 3.26 3.61
C TYR A 58 7.35 2.54 2.29
N GLY A 59 6.15 1.98 2.12
CA GLY A 59 5.72 1.33 0.88
C GLY A 59 6.02 2.15 -0.39
N PRO A 60 5.58 3.42 -0.49
CA PRO A 60 5.83 4.24 -1.68
C PRO A 60 7.32 4.41 -2.01
N VAL A 61 8.17 4.58 -0.98
CA VAL A 61 9.62 4.73 -1.15
C VAL A 61 10.25 3.43 -1.63
N ALA A 62 9.89 2.30 -1.02
CA ALA A 62 10.37 0.99 -1.44
C ALA A 62 9.93 0.64 -2.86
N MET A 63 8.71 1.01 -3.26
CA MET A 63 8.22 0.82 -4.63
C MET A 63 9.04 1.62 -5.65
N MET A 64 9.44 2.86 -5.36
CA MET A 64 10.31 3.63 -6.26
C MET A 64 11.66 2.93 -6.46
N VAL A 65 12.26 2.40 -5.38
CA VAL A 65 13.51 1.63 -5.45
C VAL A 65 13.32 0.35 -6.26
N LEU A 66 12.21 -0.37 -6.06
CA LEU A 66 11.87 -1.57 -6.83
C LEU A 66 11.78 -1.28 -8.32
N LEU A 67 11.11 -0.19 -8.70
CA LEU A 67 10.99 0.22 -10.10
C LEU A 67 12.36 0.49 -10.73
N LEU A 68 13.28 1.13 -10.02
CA LEU A 68 14.64 1.35 -10.50
C LEU A 68 15.41 0.04 -10.70
N ILE A 69 15.29 -0.90 -9.77
CA ILE A 69 15.93 -2.22 -9.87
C ILE A 69 15.41 -2.97 -11.11
N VAL A 70 14.08 -3.05 -11.27
CA VAL A 70 13.46 -3.73 -12.41
C VAL A 70 13.87 -3.07 -13.73
N ALA A 71 13.79 -1.74 -13.80
CA ALA A 71 14.20 -0.99 -15.00
C ALA A 71 15.67 -1.22 -15.36
N ALA A 72 16.57 -1.23 -14.37
CA ALA A 72 17.99 -1.50 -14.58
C ALA A 72 18.24 -2.93 -15.08
N ILE A 73 17.59 -3.93 -14.48
CA ILE A 73 17.71 -5.34 -14.91
C ILE A 73 17.20 -5.49 -16.34
N THR A 74 15.98 -5.04 -16.62
CA THR A 74 15.39 -5.16 -17.96
C THR A 74 16.21 -4.40 -19.01
N GLY A 75 16.64 -3.18 -18.71
CA GLY A 75 17.50 -2.38 -19.60
C GLY A 75 18.85 -3.05 -19.85
N THR A 76 19.44 -3.68 -18.83
CA THR A 76 20.70 -4.42 -18.97
C THR A 76 20.52 -5.67 -19.83
N ILE A 77 19.45 -6.45 -19.62
CA ILE A 77 19.13 -7.62 -20.43
C ILE A 77 18.96 -7.22 -21.90
N LEU A 78 18.17 -6.17 -22.18
CA LEU A 78 17.98 -5.67 -23.54
C LEU A 78 19.31 -5.22 -24.17
N ARG A 79 20.20 -4.58 -23.39
CA ARG A 79 21.51 -4.17 -23.87
C ARG A 79 22.43 -5.35 -24.18
N LEU A 80 22.42 -6.40 -23.35
CA LEU A 80 23.21 -7.61 -23.59
C LEU A 80 22.69 -8.37 -24.80
N LEU A 81 21.37 -8.54 -24.93
CA LEU A 81 20.74 -9.20 -26.09
C LEU A 81 21.03 -8.48 -27.40
N ARG A 82 21.08 -7.14 -27.39
CA ARG A 82 21.45 -6.35 -28.57
C ARG A 82 22.92 -6.56 -28.99
N ASN A 83 23.78 -6.88 -28.02
CA ASN A 83 25.22 -7.01 -28.21
C ASN A 83 25.66 -8.47 -28.47
N LEU A 84 24.71 -9.41 -28.45
CA LEU A 84 24.88 -10.82 -28.82
C LEU A 84 24.58 -11.02 -30.31
#